data_AF-A0A966ZF09-F1
#
_entry.id   AF-A0A966ZF09-F1
#
_cell.length_a   1.000
_cell.length_b   1.000
_cell.length_c   1.000
_cell.angle_alpha   90.00
_cell.angle_beta   90.00
_cell.angle_gamma   90.00
#
_symmetry.space_group_name_H-M   'P 1'
#
loop_
_entity.id
_entity.type
_entity.pdbx_description
1 polymer ?
#
loop_
_entity_poly.entity_id
_entity_poly.type
_entity_poly.pdbx_seq_one_letter_code
_entity_poly.pdbx_strand_id
1 'polypeptide(L)'
;MIVKKMKEKTRKEKIWQSQERSEKLPLNMTAVLAYLLAIVLFPIAVLMRPFRKLRIGILHFNAMGRFYGNTEYFLRERKFQPPREKDVVFLISGNTPVNKQILAMVGRQVSVIKSDRLWNALNFLKKRTPDASPWIDLGCTGWLRGAEWTVPGPQL
;
A
#
# COMPACT_ATOMS: atom_id res chain seq x y z
N MET A 1 18.44 35.48 -34.29
CA MET A 1 18.21 35.24 -32.86
C MET A 1 16.88 34.47 -32.74
N ILE A 2 16.91 33.14 -32.63
CA ILE A 2 15.68 32.31 -32.62
C ILE A 2 15.24 32.13 -31.16
N VAL A 3 14.15 32.80 -30.78
CA VAL A 3 13.54 32.66 -29.46
C VAL A 3 12.89 31.27 -29.38
N LYS A 4 13.54 30.37 -28.63
CA LYS A 4 13.06 29.01 -28.36
C LYS A 4 11.80 29.11 -27.49
N LYS A 5 10.63 29.01 -28.12
CA LYS A 5 9.31 28.99 -27.44
C LYS A 5 9.30 27.81 -26.46
N MET A 6 9.38 28.09 -25.16
CA MET A 6 9.22 27.05 -24.14
C MET A 6 7.80 26.52 -24.21
N LYS A 7 7.66 25.25 -24.62
CA LYS A 7 6.37 24.54 -24.66
C LYS A 7 5.85 24.44 -23.23
N GLU A 8 4.82 25.22 -22.91
CA GLU A 8 4.17 25.16 -21.60
C GLU A 8 3.65 23.74 -21.35
N LYS A 9 4.21 23.08 -20.34
CA LYS A 9 3.79 21.72 -19.96
C LYS A 9 2.34 21.75 -19.54
N THR A 10 1.55 20.86 -20.14
CA THR A 10 0.12 20.73 -19.85
C THR A 10 -0.12 20.34 -18.40
N ARG A 11 -1.30 20.67 -17.86
CA ARG A 11 -1.68 20.32 -16.48
C ARG A 11 -1.53 18.81 -16.20
N LYS A 12 -1.81 17.96 -17.21
CA LYS A 12 -1.61 16.50 -17.13
C LYS A 12 -0.12 16.14 -17.02
N GLU A 13 0.75 16.73 -17.84
CA GLU A 13 2.19 16.48 -17.76
C GLU A 13 2.81 16.94 -16.44
N LYS A 14 2.31 18.05 -15.87
CA LYS A 14 2.74 18.49 -14.53
C LYS A 14 2.31 17.49 -13.44
N ILE A 15 1.10 16.93 -13.53
CA ILE A 15 0.61 15.89 -12.61
C ILE A 15 1.44 14.61 -12.76
N TRP A 16 1.68 14.15 -13.98
CA TRP A 16 2.52 12.99 -14.28
C TRP A 16 3.96 13.16 -13.78
N GLN A 17 4.58 14.32 -14.01
CA GLN A 17 5.93 14.61 -13.52
C GLN A 17 5.98 14.75 -11.99
N SER A 18 4.91 15.22 -11.35
CA SER A 18 4.83 15.22 -9.89
C SER A 18 4.71 13.80 -9.34
N GLN A 19 3.99 12.91 -10.03
CA GLN A 19 3.90 11.49 -9.69
C GLN A 19 5.25 10.77 -9.87
N GLU A 20 5.96 10.99 -10.99
CA GLU A 20 7.31 10.47 -11.23
C GLU A 20 8.36 11.05 -10.27
N ARG A 21 8.26 12.33 -9.89
CA ARG A 21 9.17 12.93 -8.89
C ARG A 21 8.91 12.40 -7.49
N SER A 22 7.65 12.21 -7.10
CA SER A 22 7.31 11.52 -5.85
C SER A 22 7.72 10.05 -5.87
N GLU A 23 7.92 9.46 -7.06
CA GLU A 23 8.41 8.09 -7.21
C GLU A 23 9.93 7.96 -7.02
N LYS A 24 10.69 9.04 -7.26
CA LYS A 24 12.13 9.11 -6.99
C LYS A 24 12.36 9.54 -5.53
N LEU A 25 12.11 8.61 -4.61
CA LEU A 25 12.52 8.73 -3.21
C LEU A 25 14.02 9.04 -3.13
N PRO A 26 14.49 9.94 -2.24
CA PRO A 26 15.91 10.19 -2.05
C PRO A 26 16.59 8.88 -1.63
N LEU A 27 17.40 8.36 -2.55
CA LEU A 27 17.73 6.94 -2.68
C LEU A 27 18.58 6.37 -1.53
N ASN A 28 19.21 7.21 -0.71
CA ASN A 28 20.27 6.73 0.20
C ASN A 28 19.71 6.39 1.59
N MET A 29 19.07 7.33 2.30
CA MET A 29 18.53 7.07 3.65
C MET A 29 17.32 6.12 3.63
N THR A 30 16.45 6.26 2.63
CA THR A 30 15.25 5.41 2.51
C THR A 30 15.61 3.97 2.20
N ALA A 31 16.62 3.74 1.36
CA ALA A 31 17.11 2.40 1.06
C ALA A 31 17.82 1.76 2.25
N VAL A 32 18.64 2.51 3.00
CA VAL A 32 19.27 1.99 4.23
C VAL A 32 18.21 1.59 5.25
N LEU A 33 17.20 2.44 5.49
CA LEU A 33 16.09 2.11 6.38
C LEU A 33 15.30 0.90 5.88
N ALA A 34 15.05 0.80 4.57
CA ALA A 34 14.37 -0.35 3.98
C ALA A 34 15.17 -1.64 4.14
N TYR A 35 16.50 -1.60 3.99
CA TYR A 35 17.38 -2.74 4.21
C TYR A 35 17.40 -3.19 5.67
N LEU A 36 17.53 -2.25 6.61
CA LEU A 36 17.45 -2.55 8.04
C LEU A 36 16.10 -3.17 8.40
N LEU A 37 15.01 -2.62 7.87
CA LEU A 37 13.68 -3.20 8.03
C LEU A 37 13.61 -4.61 7.42
N ALA A 38 14.16 -4.84 6.23
CA ALA A 38 14.16 -6.16 5.60
C ALA A 38 14.88 -7.20 6.46
N ILE A 39 16.08 -6.87 6.95
CA ILE A 39 16.88 -7.76 7.79
C ILE A 39 16.14 -8.15 9.07
N VAL A 40 15.28 -7.29 9.61
CA VAL A 40 14.48 -7.61 10.80
C VAL A 40 13.19 -8.35 10.41
N LEU A 41 12.50 -7.88 9.38
CA LEU A 41 11.15 -8.30 9.04
C LEU A 41 11.11 -9.69 8.40
N PHE A 42 12.08 -10.03 7.55
CA PHE A 42 12.13 -11.35 6.90
C PHE A 42 12.40 -12.49 7.89
N PRO A 43 13.41 -12.42 8.79
CA PRO A 43 13.61 -13.44 9.81
C PRO A 43 12.42 -13.58 10.74
N ILE A 44 11.78 -12.47 11.15
CA ILE A 44 10.55 -12.51 11.95
C ILE A 44 9.44 -13.22 11.18
N ALA A 45 9.23 -12.90 9.90
CA ALA A 45 8.22 -13.55 9.08
C ALA A 45 8.47 -15.06 8.93
N VAL A 46 9.73 -15.48 8.76
CA VAL A 46 10.11 -16.90 8.68
C VAL A 46 9.91 -17.60 10.03
N LEU A 47 10.31 -16.98 11.14
CA LEU A 47 10.15 -17.52 12.49
C LEU A 47 8.69 -17.62 12.91
N MET A 48 7.85 -16.68 12.48
CA MET A 48 6.41 -16.70 12.75
C MET A 48 5.64 -17.68 11.86
N ARG A 49 6.19 -18.08 10.70
CA ARG A 49 5.56 -18.98 9.73
C ARG A 49 4.88 -20.23 10.32
N PRO A 50 5.46 -20.97 11.29
CA PRO A 50 4.80 -22.15 11.88
C PRO A 50 3.59 -21.83 12.76
N PHE A 51 3.43 -20.59 13.24
CA PHE A 51 2.36 -20.21 14.16
C PHE A 51 1.33 -19.27 13.54
N ARG A 52 1.78 -18.28 12.76
CA ARG A 52 0.97 -17.19 12.20
C ARG A 52 1.63 -16.61 10.95
N LYS A 53 0.85 -16.32 9.91
CA LYS A 53 1.35 -15.59 8.74
C LYS A 53 1.34 -14.10 9.01
N LEU A 54 2.52 -13.48 9.00
CA LEU A 54 2.67 -12.03 9.02
C LEU A 54 2.35 -11.50 7.62
N ARG A 55 1.38 -10.57 7.54
CA ARG A 55 0.99 -9.93 6.29
C ARG A 55 1.03 -8.41 6.43
N ILE A 56 1.64 -7.76 5.46
CA ILE A 56 1.90 -6.32 5.44
C ILE A 56 1.32 -5.73 4.15
N GLY A 57 0.33 -4.85 4.32
CA GLY A 57 -0.29 -4.12 3.23
C GLY A 57 0.18 -2.67 3.21
N ILE A 58 0.52 -2.17 2.03
CA ILE A 58 0.88 -0.77 1.82
C ILE A 58 -0.32 -0.05 1.23
N LEU A 59 -0.93 0.87 1.99
CA LEU A 59 -2.12 1.59 1.58
C LEU A 59 -1.77 2.73 0.63
N HIS A 60 -2.55 2.86 -0.45
CA HIS A 60 -2.46 3.99 -1.38
C HIS A 60 -3.18 5.22 -0.83
N PHE A 61 -2.62 5.84 0.22
CA PHE A 61 -3.28 6.91 0.96
C PHE A 61 -3.40 8.26 0.21
N ASN A 62 -2.70 8.42 -0.92
CA ASN A 62 -2.60 9.66 -1.72
C ASN A 62 -3.67 9.83 -2.80
N ALA A 63 -4.43 8.79 -3.15
CA ALA A 63 -5.43 8.84 -4.21
C ALA A 63 -6.74 8.20 -3.76
N MET A 64 -7.81 9.00 -3.64
CA MET A 64 -9.13 8.54 -3.17
C MET A 64 -9.57 7.24 -3.85
N GLY A 65 -9.70 7.24 -5.19
CA GLY A 65 -10.27 6.09 -5.90
C GLY A 65 -9.52 4.76 -5.66
N ARG A 66 -8.19 4.77 -5.69
CA ARG A 66 -7.38 3.58 -5.39
C ARG A 66 -7.43 3.19 -3.92
N PHE A 67 -7.49 4.18 -3.03
CA PHE A 67 -7.60 3.93 -1.60
C PHE A 67 -8.90 3.21 -1.26
N TYR A 68 -10.04 3.68 -1.76
CA TYR A 68 -11.35 3.05 -1.52
C TYR A 68 -11.41 1.66 -2.14
N GLY A 69 -11.19 1.55 -3.46
CA GLY A 69 -11.40 0.31 -4.18
C GLY A 69 -10.50 -0.83 -3.69
N ASN A 70 -9.22 -0.54 -3.42
CA ASN A 70 -8.26 -1.58 -3.04
C ASN A 70 -8.47 -2.00 -1.58
N THR A 71 -8.81 -1.05 -0.70
CA THR A 71 -9.03 -1.36 0.72
C THR A 71 -10.37 -2.05 0.93
N GLU A 72 -11.43 -1.62 0.25
CA GLU A 72 -12.74 -2.28 0.29
C GLU A 72 -12.63 -3.72 -0.21
N TYR A 73 -11.97 -3.92 -1.35
CA TYR A 73 -11.74 -5.25 -1.91
C TYR A 73 -11.01 -6.16 -0.91
N PHE A 74 -9.91 -5.69 -0.33
CA PHE A 74 -9.17 -6.44 0.67
C PHE A 74 -10.03 -6.84 1.90
N LEU A 75 -10.88 -5.94 2.37
CA LEU A 75 -11.76 -6.22 3.51
C LEU A 75 -12.87 -7.23 3.14
N ARG A 76 -13.41 -7.13 1.92
CA ARG A 76 -14.41 -8.08 1.41
C ARG A 76 -13.81 -9.46 1.20
N GLU A 77 -12.65 -9.55 0.55
CA GLU A 77 -11.93 -10.81 0.32
C GLU A 77 -11.66 -11.51 1.66
N ARG A 78 -11.21 -10.76 2.68
CA ARG A 78 -10.97 -11.31 4.02
C ARG A 78 -12.23 -11.79 4.73
N LYS A 79 -13.38 -11.18 4.47
CA LYS A 79 -14.67 -11.60 5.04
C LYS A 79 -15.22 -12.83 4.30
N PHE A 80 -15.07 -12.86 2.98
CA PHE A 80 -15.56 -13.94 2.13
C PHE A 80 -14.69 -15.21 2.23
N GLN A 81 -13.37 -15.03 2.31
CA GLN A 81 -12.38 -16.08 2.53
C GLN A 81 -11.61 -15.77 3.81
N PRO A 82 -12.19 -16.04 4.99
CA PRO A 82 -11.45 -15.89 6.23
C PRO A 82 -10.22 -16.79 6.18
N PRO A 83 -9.03 -16.26 6.52
CA PRO A 83 -7.81 -17.05 6.47
C PRO A 83 -7.94 -18.26 7.41
N ARG A 84 -7.58 -19.44 6.92
CA ARG A 84 -7.60 -20.70 7.69
C ARG A 84 -6.62 -20.67 8.87
N GLU A 85 -5.61 -19.81 8.82
CA GLU A 85 -4.60 -19.60 9.85
C GLU A 85 -4.77 -18.20 10.49
N LYS A 86 -4.28 -18.03 11.72
CA LYS A 86 -4.32 -16.73 12.43
C LYS A 86 -3.35 -15.74 11.78
N ASP A 87 -3.83 -15.02 10.77
CA ASP A 87 -3.05 -13.99 10.07
C ASP A 87 -2.90 -12.72 10.92
N VAL A 88 -1.65 -12.28 11.11
CA VAL A 88 -1.33 -11.00 11.73
C VAL A 88 -1.15 -9.99 10.61
N VAL A 89 -2.13 -9.09 10.46
CA VAL A 89 -2.20 -8.15 9.35
C VAL A 89 -1.87 -6.74 9.84
N PHE A 90 -0.87 -6.12 9.22
CA PHE A 90 -0.55 -4.71 9.40
C PHE A 90 -0.74 -3.94 8.10
N LEU A 91 -1.51 -2.86 8.17
CA LEU A 91 -1.66 -1.92 7.07
C LEU A 91 -0.83 -0.68 7.36
N ILE A 92 -0.01 -0.27 6.40
CA ILE A 92 0.88 0.89 6.53
C ILE A 92 0.32 2.03 5.69
N SER A 93 0.09 3.16 6.34
CA SER A 93 -0.33 4.42 5.71
C SER A 93 0.70 5.51 5.98
N GLY A 94 0.78 6.51 5.09
CA GLY A 94 1.40 7.78 5.43
C GLY A 94 0.61 8.52 6.52
N ASN A 95 1.22 9.57 7.08
CA ASN A 95 0.65 10.40 8.14
C ASN A 95 -0.50 11.28 7.64
N THR A 96 -0.52 11.61 6.35
CA THR A 96 -1.49 12.51 5.71
C THR A 96 -2.41 11.75 4.76
N PRO A 97 -3.33 10.91 5.27
CA PRO A 97 -4.27 10.22 4.40
C PRO A 97 -5.25 11.20 3.76
N VAL A 98 -5.64 10.90 2.53
CA VAL A 98 -6.65 11.69 1.81
C VAL A 98 -8.01 11.70 2.50
N ASN A 99 -8.37 10.61 3.20
CA ASN A 99 -9.55 10.59 4.06
C ASN A 99 -9.25 9.96 5.43
N LYS A 100 -9.24 10.80 6.48
CA LYS A 100 -9.00 10.37 7.86
C LYS A 100 -10.13 9.48 8.41
N GLN A 101 -11.37 9.72 8.00
CA GLN A 101 -12.54 8.95 8.45
C GLN A 101 -12.44 7.50 7.98
N ILE A 102 -12.10 7.29 6.72
CA ILE A 102 -11.99 5.95 6.14
C ILE A 102 -10.80 5.21 6.72
N LEU A 103 -9.67 5.89 6.91
CA LEU A 103 -8.53 5.29 7.60
C LEU A 103 -8.90 4.87 9.04
N ALA A 104 -9.74 5.65 9.73
CA ALA A 104 -10.25 5.28 11.05
C ALA A 104 -11.20 4.08 10.98
N MET A 105 -12.06 3.99 9.96
CA MET A 105 -12.94 2.85 9.74
C MET A 105 -12.14 1.56 9.47
N VAL A 106 -11.14 1.64 8.60
CA VAL A 106 -10.20 0.53 8.33
C VAL A 106 -9.44 0.15 9.60
N GLY A 107 -8.99 1.14 10.37
CA GLY A 107 -8.30 0.96 11.65
C GLY A 107 -9.11 0.22 12.72
N ARG A 108 -10.45 0.25 12.64
CA ARG A 108 -11.33 -0.52 13.54
C ARG A 108 -11.36 -2.01 13.19
N GLN A 109 -11.05 -2.37 11.94
CA GLN A 109 -11.12 -3.75 11.45
C GLN A 109 -9.73 -4.40 11.34
N VAL A 110 -8.70 -3.60 11.07
CA VAL A 110 -7.32 -4.06 10.84
C VAL A 110 -6.34 -3.06 11.45
N SER A 111 -5.23 -3.55 12.02
CA SER A 111 -4.18 -2.70 12.57
C SER A 111 -3.56 -1.81 11.50
N VAL A 112 -3.67 -0.49 11.66
CA VAL A 112 -3.10 0.51 10.77
C VAL A 112 -1.97 1.27 11.47
N ILE A 113 -0.78 1.26 10.89
CA ILE A 113 0.38 2.04 11.33
C ILE A 113 0.52 3.26 10.41
N LYS A 114 0.61 4.46 11.01
CA LYS A 114 0.74 5.73 10.29
C LYS A 114 2.18 6.23 10.41
N SER A 115 2.92 6.22 9.31
CA SER A 115 4.29 6.74 9.26
C SER A 115 4.76 6.89 7.81
N ASP A 116 5.08 8.12 7.40
CA ASP A 116 5.58 8.38 6.03
C ASP A 116 6.92 7.69 5.78
N ARG A 117 7.81 7.65 6.78
CA ARG A 117 9.13 7.02 6.67
C ARG A 117 9.00 5.52 6.49
N LEU A 118 8.14 4.89 7.30
CA LEU A 118 7.91 3.45 7.24
C LEU A 118 7.19 3.07 5.95
N TRP A 119 6.21 3.88 5.53
CA TRP A 119 5.52 3.71 4.25
C TRP A 119 6.51 3.78 3.08
N ASN A 120 7.37 4.79 3.03
CA ASN A 120 8.38 4.94 1.98
C ASN A 120 9.37 3.76 1.95
N ALA A 121 9.87 3.35 3.10
CA ALA A 121 10.84 2.25 3.21
C ALA A 121 10.22 0.90 2.80
N LEU A 122 9.01 0.60 3.28
CA LEU A 122 8.33 -0.64 2.92
C LEU A 122 7.86 -0.62 1.46
N ASN A 123 7.45 0.54 0.93
CA ASN A 123 7.07 0.65 -0.48
C ASN A 123 8.29 0.42 -1.39
N PHE A 124 9.45 0.96 -1.00
CA PHE A 124 10.72 0.65 -1.65
C PHE A 124 11.03 -0.85 -1.59
N LEU A 125 10.85 -1.48 -0.43
CA LEU A 125 11.11 -2.91 -0.24
C LEU A 125 10.15 -3.79 -1.04
N LYS A 126 8.85 -3.49 -1.05
CA LYS A 126 7.82 -4.19 -1.82
C LYS A 126 8.11 -4.12 -3.31
N LYS A 127 8.51 -2.95 -3.83
CA LYS A 127 8.93 -2.81 -5.23
C LYS A 127 10.12 -3.69 -5.60
N ARG A 128 11.03 -3.95 -4.66
CA ARG A 128 12.20 -4.83 -4.87
C ARG A 128 11.91 -6.31 -4.64
N THR A 129 10.90 -6.63 -3.84
CA THR A 129 10.56 -8.01 -3.46
C THR A 129 9.07 -8.28 -3.67
N PRO A 130 8.52 -8.09 -4.88
CA PRO A 130 7.07 -8.16 -5.11
C PRO A 130 6.47 -9.52 -4.75
N ASP A 131 7.22 -10.61 -4.99
CA ASP A 131 6.76 -11.99 -4.79
C ASP A 131 7.04 -12.53 -3.37
N ALA A 132 7.54 -11.69 -2.47
CA ALA A 132 7.84 -12.14 -1.13
C ALA A 132 6.54 -12.38 -0.32
N SER A 133 6.56 -13.47 0.45
CA SER A 133 5.40 -13.95 1.23
C SER A 133 4.71 -12.94 2.17
N PRO A 134 5.38 -11.95 2.80
CA PRO A 134 4.67 -11.08 3.75
C PRO A 134 3.82 -10.01 3.07
N TRP A 135 3.91 -9.81 1.75
CA TRP A 135 3.19 -8.72 1.11
C TRP A 135 1.72 -9.04 0.87
N ILE A 136 0.86 -8.08 1.20
CA ILE A 136 -0.53 -8.07 0.75
C ILE A 136 -0.58 -7.32 -0.58
N ASP A 137 -1.24 -7.93 -1.55
CA ASP A 137 -1.56 -7.26 -2.79
C ASP A 137 -2.74 -6.30 -2.57
N LEU A 138 -2.42 -5.03 -2.40
CA LEU A 138 -3.36 -3.91 -2.40
C LEU A 138 -3.28 -3.11 -3.71
N GLY A 139 -2.72 -3.69 -4.77
CA GLY A 139 -2.67 -3.09 -6.10
C GLY A 139 -3.94 -3.36 -6.94
N CYS A 140 -4.69 -4.40 -6.58
CA CYS A 140 -5.88 -4.82 -7.30
C CYS A 140 -7.16 -4.15 -6.79
N THR A 141 -7.93 -3.57 -7.71
CA THR A 141 -9.35 -3.24 -7.49
C THR A 141 -10.18 -4.47 -7.85
N GLY A 142 -11.08 -4.91 -6.98
CA GLY A 142 -11.94 -6.08 -7.26
C GLY A 142 -12.93 -5.94 -8.42
N TRP A 143 -12.94 -4.81 -9.13
CA TRP A 143 -13.83 -4.51 -10.26
C TRP A 143 -13.77 -5.56 -11.40
N LEU A 144 -12.71 -6.36 -11.46
CA LEU A 144 -12.53 -7.46 -12.43
C LEU A 144 -12.70 -8.87 -11.84
N ARG A 145 -12.98 -9.01 -10.52
CA ARG A 145 -13.12 -10.31 -9.83
C ARG A 145 -14.54 -10.45 -9.27
N GLY A 146 -15.42 -11.03 -10.09
CA GLY A 146 -16.87 -10.91 -9.99
C GLY A 146 -17.56 -11.53 -8.77
N ALA A 147 -17.14 -12.71 -8.28
CA ALA A 147 -17.89 -13.44 -7.24
C ALA A 147 -17.86 -12.75 -5.86
N GLU A 148 -16.79 -12.00 -5.58
CA GLU A 148 -16.55 -11.31 -4.31
C GLU A 148 -17.34 -10.00 -4.20
N TRP A 149 -17.73 -9.44 -5.36
CA TRP A 149 -18.48 -8.19 -5.48
C TRP A 149 -20.00 -8.40 -5.46
N THR A 150 -20.48 -9.60 -5.80
CA THR A 150 -21.90 -9.96 -5.79
C THR A 150 -22.45 -10.23 -4.39
N VAL A 151 -21.59 -10.50 -3.41
CA VAL A 151 -22.01 -10.73 -2.01
C VAL A 151 -22.01 -9.39 -1.25
N PRO A 152 -23.07 -9.06 -0.49
CA PRO A 152 -23.09 -7.86 0.34
C PRO A 152 -21.95 -7.88 1.38
N GLY A 153 -20.96 -7.02 1.14
CA GLY A 153 -19.77 -6.85 1.97
C GLY A 153 -19.82 -5.58 2.83
N PRO A 154 -18.85 -5.39 3.74
CA PRO A 154 -18.74 -4.14 4.49
C PRO A 154 -18.61 -2.97 3.51
N GLN A 155 -19.51 -2.00 3.63
CA GLN A 155 -19.39 -0.71 2.96
C GLN A 155 -18.45 0.15 3.80
N LEU A 156 -17.31 0.54 3.21
CA LEU A 156 -16.45 1.60 3.74
C LEU A 156 -17.11 2.97 3.54
#